data_AF-X0USZ4-F1
#
_entry.id   AF-X0USZ4-F1
#
_cell.length_a   1.000
_cell.length_b   1.000
_cell.length_c   1.000
_cell.angle_alpha   90.00
_cell.angle_beta   90.00
_cell.angle_gamma   90.00
#
_symmetry.space_group_name_H-M   'P 1'
#
loop_
_entity.id
_entity.type
_entity.pdbx_description
1 polymer ?
#
loop_
_entity_poly.entity_id
_entity_poly.type
_entity_poly.pdbx_seq_one_letter_code
_entity_poly.pdbx_strand_id
1 'polypeptide(L)'
;IKNDLIKNNKIGKLNKMMLTIKRNSRNDGVDIYWNLASHMLAVLDMFTDIGKLEFNKADLIPQKKGIISFMGNIKGQILVESDSPNKETEVSFCGDAGMMTYGDLHKKEDGLTYAMEYFKGVLGGSVDNKTNIARAILVTDILWRLKIAR
;
A
#
# COMPACT_ATOMS: atom_id res chain seq x y z
N ILE A 1 1.68 12.48 10.09
CA ILE A 1 0.93 12.04 8.89
C ILE A 1 -0.35 11.25 9.24
N LYS A 2 -0.33 10.24 10.14
CA LYS A 2 -1.53 9.49 10.60
C LYS A 2 -2.66 10.35 11.23
N ASN A 3 -2.43 11.62 11.54
CA ASN A 3 -3.30 12.41 12.40
C ASN A 3 -4.06 13.56 11.70
N ASP A 4 -3.49 14.38 10.82
CA ASP A 4 -4.18 15.66 10.51
C ASP A 4 -5.28 15.58 9.44
N LEU A 5 -5.32 14.55 8.60
CA LEU A 5 -6.29 14.47 7.49
C LEU A 5 -7.59 13.75 7.87
N ILE A 6 -7.50 12.72 8.72
CA ILE A 6 -8.67 12.08 9.35
C ILE A 6 -9.18 12.96 10.50
N LYS A 7 -8.31 13.64 11.27
CA LYS A 7 -8.76 14.54 12.37
C LYS A 7 -9.57 15.74 11.90
N ASN A 8 -9.33 16.24 10.69
CA ASN A 8 -10.09 17.38 10.16
C ASN A 8 -11.47 16.98 9.61
N ASN A 9 -11.87 15.70 9.70
CA ASN A 9 -13.17 15.15 9.29
C ASN A 9 -13.64 15.54 7.88
N LYS A 10 -12.72 15.90 6.96
CA LYS A 10 -13.04 16.46 5.64
C LYS A 10 -13.79 15.48 4.72
N ILE A 11 -13.60 14.18 4.95
CA ILE A 11 -14.26 13.11 4.17
C ILE A 11 -15.23 12.29 5.04
N GLY A 12 -15.41 12.67 6.31
CA GLY A 12 -16.19 11.90 7.27
C GLY A 12 -15.58 10.54 7.60
N LYS A 13 -16.41 9.52 7.89
CA LYS A 13 -15.95 8.18 8.25
C LYS A 13 -15.43 7.45 7.00
N LEU A 14 -14.12 7.15 6.99
CA LEU A 14 -13.49 6.34 5.96
C LEU A 14 -14.17 4.97 5.84
N ASN A 15 -14.63 4.62 4.64
CA ASN A 15 -15.29 3.36 4.35
C ASN A 15 -14.66 2.60 3.16
N LYS A 16 -13.94 3.32 2.28
CA LYS A 16 -13.31 2.72 1.11
C LYS A 16 -11.97 3.36 0.77
N MET A 17 -11.04 2.55 0.25
CA MET A 17 -9.75 3.01 -0.27
C MET A 17 -9.47 2.41 -1.65
N MET A 18 -8.90 3.21 -2.56
CA MET A 18 -8.41 2.76 -3.86
C MET A 18 -6.93 3.10 -3.94
N LEU A 19 -6.10 2.10 -4.15
CA LEU A 19 -4.66 2.27 -4.24
C LEU A 19 -4.20 1.86 -5.64
N THR A 20 -3.33 2.65 -6.25
CA THR A 20 -2.80 2.39 -7.58
C THR A 20 -1.29 2.53 -7.54
N ILE A 21 -0.59 1.54 -8.08
CA ILE A 21 0.83 1.64 -8.37
C ILE A 21 1.11 1.11 -9.78
N LYS A 22 1.59 2.02 -10.62
CA LYS A 22 2.00 1.75 -12.01
C LYS A 22 3.48 2.06 -12.16
N ARG A 23 4.23 1.10 -12.70
CA ARG A 23 5.66 1.26 -12.97
C ARG A 23 5.97 0.78 -14.38
N ASN A 24 6.90 1.48 -15.02
CA ASN A 24 7.63 0.95 -16.16
C ASN A 24 8.86 0.22 -15.61
N SER A 25 8.73 -1.07 -15.30
CA SER A 25 9.79 -1.92 -14.79
C SER A 25 9.88 -3.19 -15.62
N ARG A 26 11.10 -3.62 -15.93
CA ARG A 26 11.33 -4.97 -16.42
C ARG A 26 10.93 -5.94 -15.32
N ASN A 27 9.97 -6.81 -15.60
CA ASN A 27 9.61 -7.88 -14.69
C ASN A 27 10.55 -9.05 -14.97
N ASP A 28 11.64 -9.13 -14.21
CA ASP A 28 12.67 -10.16 -14.33
C ASP A 28 12.20 -11.52 -13.75
N GLY A 29 10.96 -11.91 -14.02
CA GLY A 29 10.31 -13.11 -13.48
C GLY A 29 9.81 -12.99 -12.04
N VAL A 30 9.92 -11.81 -11.43
CA VAL A 30 9.33 -11.52 -10.11
C VAL A 30 7.84 -11.26 -10.25
N ASP A 31 7.04 -11.87 -9.37
CA ASP A 31 5.59 -11.69 -9.33
C ASP A 31 5.21 -10.21 -9.08
N ILE A 32 4.29 -9.67 -9.89
CA ILE A 32 3.89 -8.26 -9.85
C ILE A 32 3.37 -7.81 -8.49
N TYR A 33 2.68 -8.69 -7.76
CA TYR A 33 2.12 -8.35 -6.46
C TYR A 33 3.21 -8.24 -5.42
N TRP A 34 4.19 -9.14 -5.46
CA TRP A 34 5.36 -9.07 -4.58
C TRP A 34 6.18 -7.80 -4.81
N ASN A 35 6.41 -7.46 -6.08
CA ASN A 35 7.22 -6.31 -6.46
C ASN A 35 6.52 -4.97 -6.14
N LEU A 36 5.23 -4.84 -6.47
CA LEU A 36 4.53 -3.56 -6.43
C LEU A 36 3.53 -3.42 -5.28
N ALA A 37 2.76 -4.48 -4.96
CA ALA A 37 1.66 -4.37 -4.00
C ALA A 37 2.14 -4.27 -2.54
N SER A 38 3.35 -4.75 -2.22
CA SER A 38 3.94 -4.67 -0.87
C SER A 38 3.95 -3.24 -0.33
N HIS A 39 4.29 -2.26 -1.16
CA HIS A 39 4.24 -0.84 -0.81
C HIS A 39 2.82 -0.35 -0.51
N MET A 40 1.84 -0.77 -1.32
CA MET A 40 0.45 -0.36 -1.13
C MET A 40 -0.21 -1.03 0.08
N LEU A 41 0.17 -2.27 0.40
CA LEU A 41 -0.25 -2.94 1.63
C LEU A 41 0.30 -2.22 2.87
N ALA A 42 1.55 -1.77 2.83
CA ALA A 42 2.12 -0.96 3.90
C ALA A 42 1.39 0.39 4.07
N VAL A 43 1.02 1.05 2.95
CA VAL A 43 0.19 2.25 2.98
C VAL A 43 -1.19 1.96 3.58
N LEU A 44 -1.84 0.85 3.19
CA LEU A 44 -3.13 0.45 3.74
C LEU A 44 -3.07 0.22 5.27
N ASP A 45 -1.99 -0.38 5.78
CA ASP A 45 -1.75 -0.59 7.23
C ASP A 45 -1.61 0.72 8.03
N MET A 46 -1.30 1.82 7.34
CA MET A 46 -1.32 3.14 7.96
C MET A 46 -2.73 3.65 8.25
N PHE A 47 -3.78 3.04 7.69
CA PHE A 47 -5.16 3.52 7.84
C PHE A 47 -6.09 2.50 8.47
N THR A 48 -5.74 1.22 8.39
CA THR A 48 -6.49 0.14 9.04
C THR A 48 -5.55 -0.98 9.46
N ASP A 49 -6.01 -1.84 10.37
CA ASP A 49 -5.32 -3.08 10.72
C ASP A 49 -5.53 -4.10 9.59
N ILE A 50 -4.53 -4.26 8.72
CA ILE A 50 -4.65 -5.15 7.56
C ILE A 50 -4.79 -6.63 7.95
N GLY A 51 -4.45 -7.00 9.19
CA GLY A 51 -4.66 -8.35 9.71
C GLY A 51 -6.13 -8.71 9.90
N LYS A 52 -7.02 -7.71 9.91
CA LYS A 52 -8.47 -7.87 10.03
C LYS A 52 -9.21 -7.77 8.70
N LEU A 53 -8.49 -7.68 7.59
CA LEU A 53 -9.07 -7.65 6.26
C LEU A 53 -8.98 -9.02 5.58
N GLU A 54 -10.00 -9.31 4.78
CA GLU A 54 -9.96 -10.39 3.82
C GLU A 54 -9.40 -9.88 2.50
N PHE A 55 -8.58 -10.67 1.82
CA PHE A 55 -7.94 -10.30 0.56
C PHE A 55 -8.22 -11.34 -0.52
N ASN A 56 -8.42 -10.87 -1.75
CA ASN A 56 -8.53 -11.68 -2.94
C ASN A 56 -7.70 -11.05 -4.07
N LYS A 57 -7.16 -11.85 -4.99
CA LYS A 57 -6.44 -11.34 -6.16
C LYS A 57 -7.07 -11.79 -7.47
N ALA A 58 -6.98 -10.93 -8.48
CA ALA A 58 -7.35 -11.23 -9.85
C ALA A 58 -6.27 -10.72 -10.82
N ASP A 59 -5.73 -11.64 -11.62
CA ASP A 59 -4.79 -11.30 -12.69
C ASP A 59 -5.61 -10.77 -13.87
N LEU A 60 -5.39 -9.50 -14.23
CA LEU A 60 -6.04 -8.89 -15.41
C LEU A 60 -5.24 -9.14 -16.68
N ILE A 61 -3.90 -9.04 -16.55
CA ILE A 61 -2.94 -9.43 -17.58
C ILE A 61 -1.85 -10.23 -16.83
N PRO A 62 -1.66 -11.52 -17.17
CA PRO A 62 -0.71 -12.37 -16.47
C PRO A 62 0.67 -11.71 -16.32
N GLN A 63 1.16 -11.64 -15.08
CA GLN A 63 2.47 -11.06 -14.73
C GLN A 63 2.69 -9.59 -15.16
N LYS A 64 1.62 -8.86 -15.54
CA LYS A 64 1.72 -7.44 -15.91
C LYS A 64 0.76 -6.56 -15.15
N LYS A 65 -0.49 -7.00 -14.99
CA LYS A 65 -1.55 -6.18 -14.42
C LYS A 65 -2.46 -7.03 -13.55
N GLY A 66 -2.76 -6.54 -12.36
CA GLY A 66 -3.54 -7.29 -11.39
C GLY A 66 -4.26 -6.38 -10.41
N ILE A 67 -5.25 -6.95 -9.74
CA ILE A 67 -5.99 -6.29 -8.67
C ILE A 67 -5.93 -7.16 -7.42
N ILE A 68 -5.66 -6.54 -6.27
CA ILE A 68 -5.95 -7.13 -4.96
C ILE A 68 -7.17 -6.42 -4.39
N SER A 69 -8.29 -7.13 -4.23
CA SER A 69 -9.47 -6.63 -3.53
C SER A 69 -9.38 -6.93 -2.05
N PHE A 70 -9.89 -6.03 -1.21
CA PHE A 70 -9.95 -6.24 0.24
C PHE A 70 -11.29 -5.82 0.85
N MET A 71 -11.67 -6.50 1.92
CA MET A 71 -12.94 -6.31 2.63
C MET A 71 -12.76 -6.45 4.15
N GLY A 72 -13.47 -5.63 4.92
CA GLY A 72 -13.48 -5.64 6.38
C GLY A 72 -14.13 -4.38 6.93
N ASN A 73 -13.51 -3.74 7.92
CA ASN A 73 -13.93 -2.44 8.43
C ASN A 73 -13.82 -1.31 7.37
N ILE A 74 -12.93 -1.48 6.40
CA ILE A 74 -12.87 -0.73 5.15
C ILE A 74 -12.81 -1.72 3.98
N LYS A 75 -13.30 -1.29 2.81
CA LYS A 75 -13.23 -2.09 1.58
C LYS A 75 -12.47 -1.37 0.48
N GLY A 76 -12.02 -2.09 -0.55
CA GLY A 76 -11.28 -1.42 -1.60
C GLY A 76 -10.50 -2.35 -2.50
N GLN A 77 -9.55 -1.74 -3.20
CA GLN A 77 -8.64 -2.48 -4.06
C GLN A 77 -7.28 -1.81 -4.22
N ILE A 78 -6.28 -2.63 -4.54
CA ILE A 78 -4.95 -2.23 -4.99
C ILE A 78 -4.81 -2.64 -6.45
N LEU A 79 -4.67 -1.67 -7.35
CA LEU A 79 -4.30 -1.89 -8.75
C LEU A 79 -2.78 -1.88 -8.89
N VAL A 80 -2.22 -2.98 -9.40
CA VAL A 80 -0.80 -3.08 -9.74
C VAL A 80 -0.63 -3.21 -11.24
N GLU A 81 0.31 -2.46 -11.80
CA GLU A 81 0.66 -2.53 -13.22
C GLU A 81 2.16 -2.34 -13.42
N SER A 82 2.83 -3.41 -13.86
CA SER A 82 4.15 -3.33 -14.47
C SER A 82 3.98 -3.21 -15.99
N ASP A 83 4.76 -2.36 -16.65
CA ASP A 83 4.69 -2.04 -18.09
C ASP A 83 3.71 -0.90 -18.45
N SER A 84 3.41 -0.02 -17.49
CA SER A 84 2.63 1.19 -17.78
C SER A 84 3.51 2.27 -18.44
N PRO A 85 3.03 2.98 -19.49
CA PRO A 85 3.77 4.08 -20.11
C PRO A 85 4.03 5.22 -19.12
N ASN A 86 3.13 5.40 -18.15
CA ASN A 86 3.23 6.42 -17.11
C ASN A 86 3.52 5.79 -15.75
N LYS A 87 4.42 6.40 -14.97
CA LYS A 87 4.57 6.08 -13.54
C LYS A 87 3.47 6.78 -12.77
N GLU A 88 2.80 6.04 -11.91
CA GLU A 88 1.69 6.56 -11.12
C GLU A 88 1.69 5.86 -9.77
N THR A 89 1.73 6.64 -8.70
CA THR A 89 1.39 6.19 -7.36
C THR A 89 0.22 7.02 -6.91
N GLU A 90 -0.94 6.41 -6.67
CA GLU A 90 -2.15 7.11 -6.27
C GLU A 90 -2.83 6.39 -5.10
N VAL A 91 -3.34 7.18 -4.14
CA VAL A 91 -4.14 6.70 -3.02
C VAL A 91 -5.39 7.58 -2.93
N SER A 92 -6.55 6.97 -3.13
CA SER A 92 -7.85 7.62 -2.99
C SER A 92 -8.57 7.10 -1.74
N PHE A 93 -9.08 8.02 -0.95
CA PHE A 93 -9.82 7.79 0.29
C PHE A 93 -11.28 8.20 0.07
N CYS A 94 -12.22 7.30 0.34
CA CYS A 94 -13.66 7.57 0.26
C CYS A 94 -14.29 7.40 1.65
N GLY A 95 -14.89 8.47 2.15
CA GLY A 95 -15.73 8.42 3.34
C GLY A 95 -17.18 8.75 3.02
N ASP A 96 -18.02 8.86 4.04
CA ASP A 96 -19.45 9.16 3.90
C ASP A 96 -19.73 10.63 3.52
N ALA A 97 -18.81 11.55 3.80
CA ALA A 97 -18.95 12.97 3.50
C ALA A 97 -18.14 13.44 2.28
N GLY A 98 -17.33 12.57 1.65
CA GLY A 98 -16.57 12.94 0.46
C GLY A 98 -15.44 11.99 0.09
N MET A 99 -14.62 12.45 -0.88
CA MET A 99 -13.46 11.73 -1.40
C MET A 99 -12.24 12.64 -1.45
N MET A 100 -11.06 12.05 -1.27
CA MET A 100 -9.77 12.73 -1.40
C MET A 100 -8.76 11.82 -2.09
N THR A 101 -7.94 12.38 -2.97
CA THR A 101 -6.95 11.63 -3.75
C THR A 101 -5.58 12.26 -3.60
N TYR A 102 -4.57 11.42 -3.38
CA TYR A 102 -3.16 11.78 -3.36
C TYR A 102 -2.44 11.05 -4.47
N GLY A 103 -1.59 11.75 -5.22
CA GLY A 103 -0.72 11.12 -6.20
C GLY A 103 0.59 11.88 -6.43
N ASP A 104 1.38 11.41 -7.39
CA ASP A 104 2.73 11.91 -7.73
C ASP A 104 2.85 13.41 -8.08
N LEU A 105 1.74 14.17 -8.05
CA LEU A 105 1.71 15.62 -8.27
C LEU A 105 2.20 16.44 -7.06
N HIS A 106 2.41 15.83 -5.89
CA HIS A 106 2.86 16.52 -4.68
C HIS A 106 4.32 16.18 -4.31
N LYS A 107 5.24 17.03 -4.79
CA LYS A 107 6.64 17.31 -4.38
C LYS A 107 7.51 16.23 -3.70
N LYS A 108 8.74 16.15 -4.24
CA LYS A 108 9.97 15.54 -3.68
C LYS A 108 10.23 15.94 -2.21
N GLU A 109 9.80 15.12 -1.27
CA GLU A 109 10.60 14.93 -0.05
C GLU A 109 11.49 13.70 -0.27
N ASP A 110 12.75 13.79 0.17
CA ASP A 110 13.74 12.74 -0.05
C ASP A 110 13.48 11.57 0.92
N GLY A 111 12.50 10.74 0.58
CA GLY A 111 12.09 9.59 1.39
C GLY A 111 13.22 8.59 1.65
N LEU A 112 14.29 8.61 0.85
CA LEU A 112 15.49 7.82 1.08
C LEU A 112 16.24 8.32 2.33
N THR A 113 16.41 9.63 2.48
CA THR A 113 17.07 10.22 3.65
C THR A 113 16.29 9.86 4.93
N TYR A 114 14.97 9.99 4.92
CA TYR A 114 14.14 9.59 6.07
C TYR A 114 14.24 8.10 6.40
N ALA A 115 14.22 7.23 5.38
CA ALA A 115 14.39 5.79 5.57
C ALA A 115 15.77 5.44 6.15
N MET A 116 16.83 6.09 5.68
CA MET A 116 18.19 5.89 6.18
C MET A 116 18.35 6.34 7.64
N GLU A 117 17.79 7.50 8.00
CA GLU A 117 17.79 7.99 9.38
C GLU A 117 17.03 7.06 10.31
N TYR A 118 15.85 6.60 9.89
CA TYR A 118 15.07 5.61 10.61
C TYR A 118 15.87 4.32 10.84
N PHE A 119 16.51 3.78 9.79
CA PHE A 119 17.34 2.58 9.89
C PHE A 119 18.52 2.74 10.85
N LYS A 120 19.20 3.89 10.82
CA LYS A 120 20.27 4.20 11.78
C LYS A 120 19.75 4.21 13.22
N GLY A 121 18.56 4.78 13.45
CA GLY A 121 17.91 4.79 14.77
C GLY A 121 17.56 3.38 15.27
N VAL A 122 17.08 2.50 14.38
CA VAL A 122 16.81 1.09 14.72
C VAL A 122 18.10 0.35 15.09
N LEU A 123 19.15 0.47 14.28
CA LEU A 123 20.44 -0.17 14.56
C LEU A 123 21.09 0.37 15.84
N GLY A 124 20.91 1.66 16.12
CA GLY A 124 21.37 2.31 17.35
C GLY A 124 20.49 2.07 18.58
N GLY A 125 19.39 1.32 18.45
CA GLY A 125 18.46 1.03 19.55
C GLY A 125 17.62 2.21 20.03
N SER A 126 17.68 3.37 19.35
CA SER A 126 16.90 4.56 19.70
C SER A 126 15.48 4.54 19.12
N VAL A 127 15.17 3.57 18.26
CA VAL A 127 13.85 3.36 17.66
C VAL A 127 13.41 1.91 17.85
N ASP A 128 12.28 1.69 18.52
CA ASP A 128 11.66 0.36 18.62
C ASP A 128 11.09 -0.05 17.25
N ASN A 129 11.58 -1.19 16.75
CA ASN A 129 11.25 -1.73 15.44
C ASN A 129 10.33 -2.95 15.50
N LYS A 130 9.96 -3.45 16.70
CA LYS A 130 9.15 -4.68 16.84
C LYS A 130 7.84 -4.60 16.05
N THR A 131 7.21 -3.43 16.07
CA THR A 131 6.00 -3.14 15.30
C THR A 131 6.23 -3.19 13.79
N ASN A 132 7.40 -2.76 13.30
CA ASN A 132 7.71 -2.76 11.88
C ASN A 132 8.10 -4.14 11.35
N ILE A 133 8.76 -4.97 12.16
CA ILE A 133 9.01 -6.37 11.83
C ILE A 133 7.68 -7.12 11.74
N ALA A 134 6.79 -6.94 12.72
CA ALA A 134 5.46 -7.56 12.71
C ALA A 134 4.64 -7.16 11.46
N ARG A 135 4.71 -5.88 11.06
CA ARG A 135 4.08 -5.39 9.81
C ARG A 135 4.68 -6.03 8.56
N ALA A 136 6.01 -6.12 8.48
CA ALA A 136 6.67 -6.74 7.34
C ALA A 136 6.26 -8.22 7.21
N ILE A 137 6.24 -8.95 8.34
CA ILE A 137 5.77 -10.33 8.39
C ILE A 137 4.32 -10.43 7.91
N LEU A 138 3.44 -9.55 8.37
CA LEU A 138 2.02 -9.53 8.00
C LEU A 138 1.82 -9.26 6.50
N VAL A 139 2.54 -8.29 5.92
CA VAL A 139 2.50 -8.01 4.48
C VAL A 139 2.99 -9.21 3.68
N THR A 140 4.10 -9.84 4.09
CA THR A 140 4.63 -11.05 3.46
C THR A 140 3.64 -12.21 3.53
N ASP A 141 2.99 -12.43 4.67
CA ASP A 141 1.98 -13.47 4.84
C ASP A 141 0.76 -13.26 3.92
N ILE A 142 0.25 -12.03 3.83
CA ILE A 142 -0.86 -11.69 2.91
C ILE A 142 -0.48 -12.02 1.47
N LEU A 143 0.70 -11.56 1.01
CA LEU A 143 1.17 -11.81 -0.36
C LEU A 143 1.42 -13.31 -0.61
N TRP A 144 1.89 -14.05 0.39
CA TRP A 144 2.07 -15.49 0.32
C TRP A 144 0.73 -16.21 0.15
N ARG A 145 -0.27 -15.88 0.99
CA ARG A 145 -1.63 -16.44 0.89
C ARG A 145 -2.27 -16.16 -0.47
N LEU A 146 -2.10 -14.94 -0.98
CA LEU A 146 -2.59 -14.56 -2.31
C LEU A 146 -1.90 -15.33 -3.44
N LYS A 147 -0.63 -15.72 -3.29
CA LYS A 147 0.09 -16.51 -4.29
C LYS A 147 -0.39 -17.97 -4.37
N ILE A 148 -0.70 -18.58 -3.22
CA ILE A 148 -1.10 -19.99 -3.13
C ILE A 148 -2.59 -20.22 -3.39
N ALA A 149 -3.43 -19.22 -3.13
CA ALA A 149 -4.85 -19.22 -3.52
C ALA A 149 -4.94 -19.05 -5.05
N ARG A 150 -4.80 -20.15 -5.78
CA ARG A 150 -5.07 -20.25 -7.22
C ARG A 150 -6.46 -20.82 -7.45
#